data_AF-A0A016T866-F1
#
_entry.id   AF-A0A016T866-F1
#
_cell.length_a   1.000
_cell.length_b   1.000
_cell.length_c   1.000
_cell.angle_alpha   90.00
_cell.angle_beta   90.00
_cell.angle_gamma   90.00
#
_symmetry.space_group_name_H-M   'P 1'
#
loop_
_entity.id
_entity.type
_entity.pdbx_description
1 polymer ?
#
loop_
_entity_poly.entity_id
_entity_poly.type
_entity_poly.pdbx_seq_one_letter_code
_entity_poly.pdbx_strand_id
1 'polypeptide(L)'
;MDSAMFSLILLATIHLICPVAADSEDVIRIEEKLTTDREFYDHWMQLISLQADQLDEQSLDFPLSYAALNSCTRVPPSETEDYSDTLRPSSVAVYADMGHLTTYCTSNHSTLQAGILDSCEHRSSSMELPSLDKMLRVFNPNLVVVQSNERDDGLVDQARSIAQSIQQIEGYENSWKLIVIAATIQDGEASETRQTAVEVLGAIEELHKLLPTRTFIAVVRSSGNGIWVDASHSHKACREMLSRWKSHSQYNSNSVWDQVEIIVQKNFRKLNFTVEVLPLLRESALTNLPEQ
;
A
#
# COMPACT_ATOMS: atom_id res chain seq x y z
N MET A 1 -6.10 -19.33 -4.45
CA MET A 1 -6.14 -17.86 -4.44
C MET A 1 -4.72 -17.40 -4.68
N ASP A 2 -4.57 -16.65 -5.75
CA ASP A 2 -3.57 -16.95 -6.77
C ASP A 2 -2.22 -16.28 -6.51
N SER A 3 -1.16 -17.02 -6.83
CA SER A 3 0.27 -16.65 -6.77
C SER A 3 0.58 -15.29 -7.44
N ALA A 4 -0.34 -14.85 -8.31
CA ALA A 4 -0.37 -13.60 -9.05
C ALA A 4 -0.44 -12.32 -8.20
N MET A 5 -1.07 -12.35 -7.02
CA MET A 5 -1.19 -11.16 -6.16
C MET A 5 0.05 -10.97 -5.24
N PHE A 6 0.90 -12.00 -5.14
CA PHE A 6 2.05 -12.04 -4.23
C PHE A 6 3.30 -11.39 -4.82
N SER A 7 3.53 -11.48 -6.14
CA SER A 7 4.75 -10.94 -6.76
C SER A 7 4.80 -9.40 -6.77
N LEU A 8 3.65 -8.72 -6.77
CA LEU A 8 3.61 -7.24 -6.62
C LEU A 8 3.90 -6.76 -5.19
N ILE A 9 3.52 -7.53 -4.17
CA ILE A 9 3.79 -7.19 -2.77
C ILE A 9 5.27 -7.40 -2.43
N LEU A 10 5.96 -8.32 -3.13
CA LEU A 10 7.37 -8.63 -2.92
C LEU A 10 8.33 -7.51 -3.37
N LEU A 11 7.93 -6.67 -4.34
CA LEU A 11 8.77 -5.57 -4.85
C LEU A 11 8.68 -4.29 -4.01
N ALA A 12 7.50 -3.95 -3.47
CA ALA A 12 7.35 -2.78 -2.60
C ALA A 12 8.17 -2.89 -1.31
N THR A 13 8.37 -4.11 -0.82
CA THR A 13 8.93 -4.40 0.51
C THR A 13 10.45 -4.33 0.60
N ILE A 14 11.16 -4.28 -0.53
CA ILE A 14 12.60 -4.57 -0.60
C ILE A 14 13.49 -3.31 -0.78
N HIS A 15 12.95 -2.17 -1.19
CA HIS A 15 13.73 -0.93 -1.36
C HIS A 15 12.98 0.32 -0.87
N LEU A 16 13.21 0.69 0.40
CA LEU A 16 13.82 1.98 0.74
C LEU A 16 13.96 2.17 2.24
N ILE A 17 15.20 2.49 2.61
CA ILE A 17 15.58 3.10 3.87
C ILE A 17 16.04 4.48 3.44
N CYS A 18 15.17 5.47 3.63
CA CYS A 18 15.56 6.86 3.50
C CYS A 18 16.25 7.36 4.79
N PRO A 19 17.04 8.43 4.72
CA PRO A 19 18.12 8.71 5.67
C PRO A 19 17.55 9.26 6.98
N VAL A 20 17.21 8.36 7.90
CA VAL A 20 17.09 8.74 9.31
C VAL A 20 18.51 8.94 9.83
N ALA A 21 18.94 10.19 9.83
CA ALA A 21 20.08 10.62 10.62
C ALA A 21 19.73 10.50 12.11
N ALA A 22 19.88 9.30 12.66
CA ALA A 22 20.09 9.05 14.09
C ALA A 22 20.54 7.60 14.28
N ASP A 23 21.86 7.40 14.30
CA ASP A 23 22.58 6.31 14.97
C ASP A 23 21.79 5.02 15.27
N SER A 24 21.76 4.10 14.30
CA SER A 24 21.65 2.67 14.60
C SER A 24 22.64 1.94 13.73
N GLU A 25 23.73 1.45 14.33
CA GLU A 25 24.60 0.47 13.69
C GLU A 25 23.75 -0.66 13.05
N ASP A 26 24.11 -1.04 11.82
CA ASP A 26 23.63 -2.22 11.09
C ASP A 26 22.34 -2.14 10.26
N VAL A 27 22.23 -1.13 9.39
CA VAL A 27 21.57 -1.33 8.08
C VAL A 27 22.63 -1.30 6.98
N ILE A 28 23.05 -2.48 6.54
CA ILE A 28 23.91 -2.63 5.35
C ILE A 28 23.00 -2.47 4.13
N ARG A 29 23.33 -1.54 3.22
CA ARG A 29 22.52 -1.28 2.01
C ARG A 29 22.56 -2.50 1.10
N ILE A 30 21.47 -2.78 0.37
CA ILE A 30 21.44 -3.92 -0.58
C ILE A 30 22.52 -3.76 -1.64
N GLU A 31 22.77 -2.53 -2.11
CA GLU A 31 23.90 -2.19 -2.98
C GLU A 31 25.25 -2.64 -2.38
N GLU A 32 25.43 -2.45 -1.08
CA GLU A 32 26.63 -2.88 -0.35
C GLU A 32 26.68 -4.41 -0.26
N LYS A 33 25.57 -5.11 0.03
CA LYS A 33 25.53 -6.58 0.02
C LYS A 33 25.77 -7.17 -1.37
N LEU A 34 25.22 -6.58 -2.41
CA LEU A 34 25.42 -7.01 -3.80
C LEU A 34 26.89 -6.92 -4.23
N THR A 35 27.68 -6.07 -3.59
CA THR A 35 29.11 -5.89 -3.90
C THR A 35 30.05 -6.59 -2.92
N THR A 36 29.64 -6.81 -1.68
CA THR A 36 30.48 -7.36 -0.61
C THR A 36 30.21 -8.83 -0.26
N ASP A 37 29.04 -9.35 -0.62
CA ASP A 37 28.57 -10.68 -0.24
C ASP A 37 28.18 -11.50 -1.49
N ARG A 38 29.09 -12.38 -1.90
CA ARG A 38 28.91 -13.20 -3.10
C ARG A 38 27.76 -14.20 -2.98
N GLU A 39 27.56 -14.77 -1.79
CA GLU A 39 26.48 -15.73 -1.57
C GLU A 39 25.13 -15.01 -1.64
N PHE A 40 25.03 -13.81 -1.07
CA PHE A 40 23.84 -12.97 -1.21
C PHE A 40 23.58 -12.58 -2.67
N TYR A 41 24.63 -12.17 -3.41
CA TYR A 41 24.52 -11.84 -4.83
C TYR A 41 23.95 -13.00 -5.66
N ASP A 42 24.48 -14.22 -5.49
CA ASP A 42 24.01 -15.40 -6.24
C ASP A 42 22.53 -15.70 -5.94
N HIS A 43 22.11 -15.63 -4.68
CA HIS A 43 20.70 -15.77 -4.31
C HIS A 43 19.83 -14.63 -4.86
N TRP A 44 20.33 -13.40 -4.88
CA TRP A 44 19.62 -12.26 -5.42
C TRP A 44 19.39 -12.39 -6.94
N MET A 45 20.41 -12.83 -7.68
CA MET A 45 20.27 -13.12 -9.12
C MET A 45 19.26 -14.24 -9.40
N GLN A 46 19.26 -15.30 -8.57
CA GLN A 46 18.29 -16.38 -8.68
C GLN A 46 16.85 -15.88 -8.45
N LEU A 47 16.66 -15.01 -7.45
CA LEU A 47 15.36 -14.39 -7.17
C LEU A 47 14.86 -13.56 -8.36
N ILE A 48 15.72 -12.72 -8.95
CA ILE A 48 15.36 -11.89 -10.11
C ILE A 48 14.94 -12.77 -11.30
N SER A 49 15.67 -13.84 -11.59
CA SER A 49 15.34 -14.75 -12.68
C SER A 49 13.99 -15.43 -12.43
N LEU A 50 13.79 -15.97 -11.22
CA LEU A 50 12.53 -16.62 -10.85
C LEU A 50 11.34 -15.67 -10.97
N GLN A 51 11.48 -14.41 -10.55
CA GLN A 51 10.43 -13.41 -10.67
C GLN A 51 10.11 -13.05 -12.12
N ALA A 52 11.13 -12.95 -12.98
CA ALA A 52 10.93 -12.68 -14.40
C ALA A 52 10.16 -13.83 -15.07
N ASP A 53 10.59 -15.08 -14.83
CA ASP A 53 9.92 -16.27 -15.37
C ASP A 53 8.45 -16.35 -14.92
N GLN A 54 8.19 -16.12 -13.62
CA GLN A 54 6.83 -16.11 -13.07
C GLN A 54 5.95 -15.02 -13.66
N LEU A 55 6.49 -13.81 -13.88
CA LEU A 55 5.73 -12.70 -14.45
C LEU A 55 5.38 -12.99 -15.92
N ASP A 56 6.32 -13.56 -16.67
CA ASP A 56 6.12 -13.97 -18.06
C ASP A 56 5.04 -15.06 -18.15
N GLU A 57 5.13 -16.12 -17.33
CA GLU A 57 4.12 -17.18 -17.25
C GLU A 57 2.74 -16.61 -16.85
N GLN A 58 2.68 -15.78 -15.81
CA GLN A 58 1.44 -15.14 -15.37
C GLN A 58 0.81 -14.28 -16.46
N SER A 59 1.61 -13.53 -17.22
CA SER A 59 1.12 -12.67 -18.29
C SER A 59 0.46 -13.46 -19.43
N LEU A 60 0.90 -14.70 -19.66
CA LEU A 60 0.35 -15.62 -20.65
C LEU A 60 -0.89 -16.33 -20.15
N ASP A 61 -0.84 -16.88 -18.93
CA ASP A 61 -1.89 -17.75 -18.40
C ASP A 61 -3.06 -16.95 -17.81
N PHE A 62 -2.77 -15.85 -17.10
CA PHE A 62 -3.73 -15.05 -16.37
C PHE A 62 -3.43 -13.54 -16.51
N PRO A 63 -3.63 -12.95 -17.70
CA PRO A 63 -3.32 -11.54 -17.92
C PRO A 63 -4.15 -10.67 -16.98
N LEU A 64 -3.46 -9.90 -16.13
CA LEU A 64 -4.09 -8.97 -15.21
C LEU A 64 -4.83 -7.89 -16.00
N SER A 65 -6.16 -7.95 -15.99
CA SER A 65 -6.99 -7.01 -16.74
C SER A 65 -8.24 -6.62 -15.95
N TYR A 66 -8.54 -5.32 -15.94
CA TYR A 66 -9.79 -4.80 -15.41
C TYR A 66 -10.91 -4.80 -16.46
N ALA A 67 -10.70 -5.40 -17.65
CA ALA A 67 -11.69 -5.44 -18.72
C ALA A 67 -12.99 -6.14 -18.32
N ALA A 68 -12.93 -7.11 -17.39
CA ALA A 68 -14.12 -7.76 -16.85
C ALA A 68 -15.07 -6.76 -16.17
N LEU A 69 -14.54 -5.67 -15.57
CA LEU A 69 -15.36 -4.62 -14.96
C LEU A 69 -16.20 -3.85 -15.97
N ASN A 70 -15.85 -3.87 -17.27
CA ASN A 70 -16.67 -3.25 -18.30
C ASN A 70 -18.05 -3.94 -18.46
N SER A 71 -18.16 -5.19 -18.02
CA SER A 71 -19.43 -5.93 -18.02
C SER A 71 -20.30 -5.65 -16.79
N CYS A 72 -19.76 -4.98 -15.77
CA CYS A 72 -20.51 -4.63 -14.57
C CYS A 72 -21.55 -3.52 -14.89
N THR A 73 -22.75 -3.67 -14.34
CA THR A 73 -23.82 -2.68 -14.50
C THR A 73 -23.41 -1.33 -13.92
N ARG A 74 -23.35 -0.31 -14.77
CA ARG A 74 -23.13 1.08 -14.36
C ARG A 74 -24.44 1.66 -13.85
N VAL A 75 -24.71 1.48 -12.55
CA VAL A 75 -25.88 2.09 -11.94
C VAL A 75 -25.59 3.58 -11.72
N PRO A 76 -26.36 4.51 -12.31
CA PRO A 76 -26.15 5.93 -12.09
C PRO A 76 -26.42 6.29 -10.62
N PRO A 77 -25.79 7.35 -10.09
CA PRO A 77 -26.09 7.83 -8.74
C PRO A 77 -27.58 8.21 -8.65
N SER A 78 -28.28 7.78 -7.59
CA SER A 78 -29.60 8.31 -7.25
C SER A 78 -29.47 9.22 -6.04
N GLU A 79 -30.03 10.43 -6.10
CA GLU A 79 -29.96 11.41 -5.00
C GLU A 79 -30.54 10.89 -3.67
N THR A 80 -31.42 9.88 -3.72
CA THR A 80 -32.07 9.29 -2.55
C THR A 80 -31.19 8.31 -1.76
N GLU A 81 -30.05 7.88 -2.31
CA GLU A 81 -29.14 6.88 -1.72
C GLU A 81 -27.67 7.32 -1.86
N ASP A 82 -27.40 8.59 -1.54
CA ASP A 82 -26.08 9.21 -1.73
C ASP A 82 -25.32 9.34 -0.39
N TYR A 83 -25.21 8.23 0.34
CA TYR A 83 -24.55 8.12 1.64
C TYR A 83 -23.30 7.24 1.57
N SER A 84 -22.46 7.30 2.60
CA SER A 84 -21.20 6.54 2.63
C SER A 84 -21.38 5.01 2.61
N ASP A 85 -22.46 4.50 3.18
CA ASP A 85 -22.78 3.06 3.25
C ASP A 85 -23.41 2.52 1.95
N THR A 86 -23.90 3.41 1.08
CA THR A 86 -24.42 3.09 -0.26
C THR A 86 -23.52 3.60 -1.38
N LEU A 87 -22.28 4.01 -1.05
CA LEU A 87 -21.36 4.62 -1.99
C LEU A 87 -21.05 3.69 -3.17
N ARG A 88 -21.39 4.15 -4.37
CA ARG A 88 -21.16 3.42 -5.62
C ARG A 88 -19.83 3.84 -6.23
N PRO A 89 -19.11 2.95 -6.93
CA PRO A 89 -17.89 3.32 -7.65
C PRO A 89 -18.08 4.47 -8.65
N SER A 90 -19.27 4.57 -9.28
CA SER A 90 -19.63 5.65 -10.20
C SER A 90 -19.85 7.01 -9.51
N SER A 91 -20.12 7.03 -8.21
CA SER A 91 -20.32 8.25 -7.43
C SER A 91 -19.00 8.84 -6.91
N VAL A 92 -17.91 8.08 -6.90
CA VAL A 92 -16.59 8.55 -6.48
C VAL A 92 -16.05 9.51 -7.54
N ALA A 93 -15.91 10.78 -7.17
CA ALA A 93 -15.42 11.83 -8.05
C ALA A 93 -13.93 12.09 -7.87
N VAL A 94 -13.42 11.87 -6.65
CA VAL A 94 -12.01 12.09 -6.31
C VAL A 94 -11.45 10.82 -5.67
N TYR A 95 -10.28 10.40 -6.11
CA TYR A 95 -9.52 9.29 -5.55
C TYR A 95 -8.14 9.76 -5.11
N ALA A 96 -7.71 9.31 -3.95
CA ALA A 96 -6.33 9.47 -3.48
C ALA A 96 -5.90 8.21 -2.72
N ASP A 97 -4.60 7.96 -2.68
CA ASP A 97 -4.00 6.92 -1.87
C ASP A 97 -2.72 7.41 -1.18
N MET A 98 -2.41 6.84 -0.01
CA MET A 98 -1.20 7.15 0.75
C MET A 98 -0.69 5.96 1.55
N GLY A 99 0.57 6.06 1.98
CA GLY A 99 1.29 5.03 2.70
C GLY A 99 2.10 4.10 1.78
N HIS A 100 2.99 3.33 2.38
CA HIS A 100 4.02 2.57 1.68
C HIS A 100 3.51 1.64 0.56
N LEU A 101 2.38 0.93 0.74
CA LEU A 101 1.86 0.00 -0.28
C LEU A 101 1.23 0.69 -1.51
N THR A 102 1.16 2.02 -1.51
CA THR A 102 0.68 2.80 -2.66
C THR A 102 1.80 3.19 -3.62
N THR A 103 3.04 2.84 -3.27
CA THR A 103 4.23 3.02 -4.11
C THR A 103 4.75 1.69 -4.63
N TYR A 104 5.43 1.71 -5.76
CA TYR A 104 6.00 0.52 -6.38
C TYR A 104 7.39 0.81 -6.97
N CYS A 105 8.16 -0.26 -7.16
CA CYS A 105 9.42 -0.24 -7.88
C CYS A 105 9.20 -0.65 -9.34
N THR A 106 9.80 0.06 -10.27
CA THR A 106 9.97 -0.47 -11.63
C THR A 106 10.97 -1.61 -11.59
N SER A 107 10.62 -2.74 -12.21
CA SER A 107 11.52 -3.88 -12.36
C SER A 107 11.87 -4.03 -13.83
N ASN A 108 13.15 -3.89 -14.14
CA ASN A 108 13.70 -4.31 -15.42
C ASN A 108 14.76 -5.37 -15.13
N HIS A 109 14.55 -6.57 -15.69
CA HIS A 109 15.43 -7.70 -15.47
C HIS A 109 16.91 -7.38 -15.76
N SER A 110 17.20 -6.69 -16.86
CA SER A 110 18.58 -6.32 -17.21
C SER A 110 19.21 -5.31 -16.25
N THR A 111 18.43 -4.36 -15.76
CA THR A 111 18.84 -3.35 -14.78
C THR A 111 19.12 -3.99 -13.42
N LEU A 112 18.22 -4.88 -12.98
CA LEU A 112 18.35 -5.62 -11.72
C LEU A 112 19.54 -6.59 -11.75
N GLN A 113 19.81 -7.25 -12.89
CA GLN A 113 21.02 -8.08 -13.08
C GLN A 113 22.32 -7.27 -12.97
N ALA A 114 22.29 -6.01 -13.42
CA ALA A 114 23.42 -5.09 -13.25
C ALA A 114 23.56 -4.56 -11.81
N GLY A 115 22.69 -4.97 -10.88
CA GLY A 115 22.67 -4.49 -9.50
C GLY A 115 22.16 -3.06 -9.35
N ILE A 116 21.49 -2.53 -10.38
CA ILE A 116 20.91 -1.19 -10.36
C ILE A 116 19.48 -1.30 -9.84
N LEU A 117 19.20 -0.58 -8.76
CA LEU A 117 17.93 -0.62 -8.05
C LEU A 117 17.16 0.66 -8.32
N ASP A 118 15.85 0.52 -8.48
CA ASP A 118 14.95 1.64 -8.68
C ASP A 118 14.68 2.39 -7.37
N SER A 119 14.31 3.67 -7.46
CA SER A 119 13.98 4.47 -6.28
C SER A 119 12.61 4.15 -5.69
N CYS A 120 11.80 3.25 -6.25
CA CYS A 120 10.55 2.76 -5.66
C CYS A 120 9.59 3.84 -5.10
N GLU A 121 9.63 5.02 -5.71
CA GLU A 121 8.81 6.19 -5.39
C GLU A 121 7.69 6.36 -6.43
N HIS A 122 7.56 5.38 -7.34
CA HIS A 122 6.54 5.42 -8.38
C HIS A 122 5.17 5.18 -7.76
N ARG A 123 4.18 5.97 -8.20
CA ARG A 123 2.81 5.91 -7.67
C ARG A 123 2.00 4.81 -8.32
N SER A 124 1.15 4.14 -7.56
CA SER A 124 0.18 3.15 -8.07
C SER A 124 -0.55 3.60 -9.36
N SER A 125 -0.90 4.89 -9.45
CA SER A 125 -1.57 5.51 -10.60
C SER A 125 -0.73 5.58 -11.89
N SER A 126 0.60 5.55 -11.81
CA SER A 126 1.51 5.52 -12.98
C SER A 126 1.91 4.10 -13.40
N MET A 127 1.56 3.08 -12.62
CA MET A 127 1.81 1.67 -12.96
C MET A 127 1.15 1.33 -14.30
N GLU A 128 1.62 0.31 -15.03
CA GLU A 128 0.93 -0.18 -16.24
C GLU A 128 -0.19 -1.18 -15.92
N LEU A 129 0.05 -2.02 -14.92
CA LEU A 129 -0.88 -3.04 -14.43
C LEU A 129 -2.15 -2.44 -13.81
N PRO A 130 -3.24 -3.22 -13.66
CA PRO A 130 -4.46 -2.76 -13.02
C PRO A 130 -4.21 -2.17 -11.63
N SER A 131 -4.73 -0.96 -11.41
CA SER A 131 -4.67 -0.21 -10.17
C SER A 131 -6.08 0.29 -9.83
N LEU A 132 -6.31 0.66 -8.56
CA LEU A 132 -7.65 1.03 -8.10
C LEU A 132 -8.19 2.28 -8.84
N ASP A 133 -7.35 3.26 -9.14
CA ASP A 133 -7.76 4.42 -9.94
C ASP A 133 -8.24 4.02 -11.34
N LYS A 134 -7.56 3.08 -12.00
CA LYS A 134 -7.97 2.57 -13.32
C LYS A 134 -9.26 1.77 -13.25
N MET A 135 -9.43 0.96 -12.20
CA MET A 135 -10.67 0.22 -11.97
C MET A 135 -11.84 1.18 -11.71
N LEU A 136 -11.64 2.24 -10.92
CA LEU A 136 -12.66 3.26 -10.66
C LEU A 136 -13.00 4.06 -11.92
N ARG A 137 -12.01 4.36 -12.77
CA ARG A 137 -12.23 5.03 -14.07
C ARG A 137 -13.14 4.27 -15.03
N VAL A 138 -13.28 2.95 -14.87
CA VAL A 138 -14.28 2.16 -15.62
C VAL A 138 -15.71 2.63 -15.31
N PHE A 139 -15.97 3.04 -14.07
CA PHE A 139 -17.29 3.48 -13.59
C PHE A 139 -17.47 5.00 -13.67
N ASN A 140 -16.40 5.77 -13.44
CA ASN A 140 -16.38 7.22 -13.60
C ASN A 140 -15.16 7.66 -14.43
N PRO A 141 -15.31 7.86 -15.75
CA PRO A 141 -14.21 8.30 -16.61
C PRO A 141 -13.62 9.67 -16.24
N ASN A 142 -14.37 10.51 -15.52
CA ASN A 142 -13.96 11.85 -15.09
C ASN A 142 -13.32 11.85 -13.70
N LEU A 143 -12.97 10.68 -13.15
CA LEU A 143 -12.34 10.56 -11.83
C LEU A 143 -11.07 11.43 -11.75
N VAL A 144 -11.04 12.34 -10.78
CA VAL A 144 -9.85 13.11 -10.44
C VAL A 144 -8.99 12.29 -9.49
N VAL A 145 -7.73 12.07 -9.85
CA VAL A 145 -6.76 11.38 -9.00
C VAL A 145 -5.84 12.41 -8.37
N VAL A 146 -5.83 12.47 -7.05
CA VAL A 146 -4.94 13.32 -6.26
C VAL A 146 -3.82 12.47 -5.70
N GLN A 147 -2.59 12.89 -5.94
CA GLN A 147 -1.39 12.22 -5.45
C GLN A 147 -0.97 12.83 -4.11
N SER A 148 -0.42 12.03 -3.19
CA SER A 148 0.26 12.57 -2.02
C SER A 148 1.61 13.22 -2.39
N ASN A 149 2.14 14.01 -1.45
CA ASN A 149 3.55 14.43 -1.39
C ASN A 149 4.49 13.22 -1.25
N GLU A 150 5.79 13.46 -1.22
CA GLU A 150 6.87 12.44 -1.24
C GLU A 150 6.63 11.29 -0.25
N ARG A 151 7.07 10.08 -0.64
CA ARG A 151 6.86 8.83 0.13
C ARG A 151 7.34 8.94 1.57
N ASP A 152 8.44 9.64 1.80
CA ASP A 152 9.10 9.75 3.10
C ASP A 152 8.41 10.73 4.06
N ASP A 153 7.40 11.46 3.61
CA ASP A 153 6.61 12.30 4.49
C ASP A 153 5.74 11.42 5.41
N GLY A 154 5.65 11.80 6.68
CA GLY A 154 4.79 11.09 7.64
C GLY A 154 3.33 11.08 7.19
N LEU A 155 2.57 10.04 7.55
CA LEU A 155 1.19 9.84 7.07
C LEU A 155 0.28 11.06 7.32
N VAL A 156 0.49 11.78 8.42
CA VAL A 156 -0.25 13.02 8.73
C VAL A 156 0.04 14.13 7.74
N ASP A 157 1.29 14.26 7.28
CA ASP A 157 1.68 15.26 6.29
C ASP A 157 1.18 14.86 4.90
N GLN A 158 1.19 13.57 4.57
CA GLN A 158 0.53 13.05 3.36
C GLN A 158 -0.97 13.34 3.35
N ALA A 159 -1.66 13.08 4.46
CA ALA A 159 -3.06 13.41 4.65
C ALA A 159 -3.34 14.90 4.43
N ARG A 160 -2.50 15.77 4.99
CA ARG A 160 -2.62 17.23 4.83
C ARG A 160 -2.44 17.66 3.37
N SER A 161 -1.42 17.13 2.69
CA SER A 161 -1.13 17.43 1.29
C SER A 161 -2.28 17.01 0.36
N ILE A 162 -2.79 15.78 0.55
CA ILE A 162 -3.98 15.28 -0.16
C ILE A 162 -5.16 16.21 0.09
N ALA A 163 -5.45 16.53 1.36
CA ALA A 163 -6.60 17.36 1.69
C ALA A 163 -6.52 18.76 1.07
N GLN A 164 -5.35 19.41 1.12
CA GLN A 164 -5.13 20.71 0.50
C GLN A 164 -5.30 20.65 -1.02
N SER A 165 -4.82 19.60 -1.67
CA SER A 165 -4.97 19.40 -3.11
C SER A 165 -6.45 19.17 -3.50
N ILE A 166 -7.19 18.41 -2.70
CA ILE A 166 -8.64 18.21 -2.90
C ILE A 166 -9.41 19.52 -2.73
N GLN A 167 -9.05 20.35 -1.75
CA GLN A 167 -9.69 21.65 -1.51
C GLN A 167 -9.52 22.65 -2.66
N GLN A 168 -8.56 22.43 -3.57
CA GLN A 168 -8.38 23.25 -4.77
C GLN A 168 -9.37 22.87 -5.90
N ILE A 169 -10.08 21.75 -5.78
CA ILE A 169 -11.05 21.30 -6.77
C ILE A 169 -12.37 22.05 -6.54
N GLU A 170 -12.90 22.70 -7.58
CA GLU A 170 -14.16 23.42 -7.50
C GLU A 170 -15.31 22.49 -7.09
N GLY A 171 -16.07 22.86 -6.05
CA GLY A 171 -17.20 22.09 -5.56
C GLY A 171 -16.81 20.76 -4.89
N TYR A 172 -15.58 20.63 -4.40
CA TYR A 172 -15.11 19.42 -3.73
C TYR A 172 -16.03 19.01 -2.59
N GLU A 173 -16.63 19.93 -1.84
CA GLU A 173 -17.52 19.63 -0.70
C GLU A 173 -18.74 18.80 -1.10
N ASN A 174 -19.20 18.94 -2.34
CA ASN A 174 -20.36 18.25 -2.89
C ASN A 174 -20.02 16.92 -3.59
N SER A 175 -18.74 16.57 -3.63
CA SER A 175 -18.24 15.40 -4.36
C SER A 175 -17.77 14.30 -3.40
N TRP A 176 -18.06 13.04 -3.70
CA TRP A 176 -17.49 11.93 -2.92
C TRP A 176 -16.00 11.76 -3.20
N LYS A 177 -15.22 11.69 -2.11
CA LYS A 177 -13.80 11.33 -2.16
C LYS A 177 -13.60 9.94 -1.57
N LEU A 178 -12.84 9.10 -2.26
CA LEU A 178 -12.32 7.85 -1.73
C LEU A 178 -10.83 8.02 -1.46
N ILE A 179 -10.42 7.90 -0.20
CA ILE A 179 -9.02 7.99 0.21
C ILE A 179 -8.59 6.62 0.77
N VAL A 180 -7.54 6.03 0.19
CA VAL A 180 -7.02 4.74 0.63
C VAL A 180 -5.75 4.94 1.45
N ILE A 181 -5.72 4.39 2.66
CA ILE A 181 -4.54 4.38 3.54
C ILE A 181 -3.98 2.97 3.53
N ALA A 182 -2.91 2.74 2.79
CA ALA A 182 -2.24 1.44 2.68
C ALA A 182 -0.85 1.48 3.32
N ALA A 183 -0.86 1.73 4.63
CA ALA A 183 0.33 1.84 5.44
C ALA A 183 0.88 0.46 5.87
N THR A 184 2.17 0.40 6.15
CA THR A 184 2.91 -0.74 6.68
C THR A 184 3.79 -0.31 7.84
N ILE A 185 4.58 -1.24 8.39
CA ILE A 185 5.59 -0.95 9.41
C ILE A 185 6.63 0.11 8.97
N GLN A 186 6.75 0.38 7.67
CA GLN A 186 7.64 1.42 7.16
C GLN A 186 7.09 2.84 7.31
N ASP A 187 5.77 2.98 7.50
CA ASP A 187 5.12 4.28 7.68
C ASP A 187 5.04 4.70 9.17
N GLY A 188 5.69 3.94 10.04
CA GLY A 188 5.81 4.23 11.46
C GLY A 188 7.27 4.08 11.91
N GLU A 189 7.52 4.38 13.17
CA GLU A 189 8.81 4.20 13.81
C GLU A 189 8.80 3.01 14.77
N ALA A 190 9.99 2.51 15.12
CA ALA A 190 10.19 1.51 16.15
C ALA A 190 9.97 2.06 17.58
N SER A 191 8.85 2.74 17.80
CA SER A 191 8.47 3.32 19.09
C SER A 191 6.98 3.12 19.37
N GLU A 192 6.60 3.05 20.65
CA GLU A 192 5.20 2.83 21.03
C GLU A 192 4.26 3.95 20.55
N THR A 193 4.76 5.18 20.48
CA THR A 193 3.98 6.39 20.16
C THR A 193 3.89 6.68 18.67
N ARG A 194 4.73 6.06 17.84
CA ARG A 194 4.75 6.25 16.38
C ARG A 194 4.60 4.92 15.63
N GLN A 195 3.90 3.96 16.24
CA GLN A 195 3.50 2.73 15.55
C GLN A 195 2.62 3.08 14.34
N THR A 196 2.70 2.30 13.27
CA THR A 196 1.90 2.51 12.05
C THR A 196 0.43 2.75 12.34
N ALA A 197 -0.17 1.96 13.25
CA ALA A 197 -1.58 2.10 13.61
C ALA A 197 -1.90 3.48 14.22
N VAL A 198 -0.97 4.05 15.00
CA VAL A 198 -1.10 5.39 15.60
C VAL A 198 -0.95 6.47 14.54
N GLU A 199 0.02 6.32 13.63
CA GLU A 199 0.20 7.24 12.49
C GLU A 199 -1.03 7.25 11.56
N VAL A 200 -1.61 6.08 11.30
CA VAL A 200 -2.88 5.93 10.56
C VAL A 200 -4.02 6.67 11.26
N LEU A 201 -4.15 6.53 12.59
CA LEU A 201 -5.17 7.26 13.34
C LEU A 201 -4.97 8.79 13.23
N GLY A 202 -3.74 9.27 13.35
CA GLY A 202 -3.41 10.69 13.17
C GLY A 202 -3.76 11.20 11.76
N ALA A 203 -3.49 10.40 10.73
CA ALA A 203 -3.86 10.73 9.35
C ALA A 203 -5.39 10.79 9.15
N ILE A 204 -6.13 9.86 9.76
CA ILE A 204 -7.62 9.88 9.75
C ILE A 204 -8.15 11.14 10.43
N GLU A 205 -7.60 11.51 11.59
CA GLU A 205 -7.98 12.71 12.34
C GLU A 205 -7.75 13.99 11.53
N GLU A 206 -6.59 14.10 10.87
CA GLU A 206 -6.26 15.26 10.04
C GLU A 206 -7.17 15.31 8.79
N LEU A 207 -7.44 14.17 8.12
CA LEU A 207 -8.40 14.11 7.02
C LEU A 207 -9.81 14.46 7.46
N HIS A 208 -10.27 14.01 8.62
CA HIS A 208 -11.59 14.36 9.15
C HIS A 208 -11.70 15.87 9.43
N LYS A 209 -10.62 16.48 9.93
CA LYS A 209 -10.57 17.93 10.19
C LYS A 209 -10.61 18.75 8.90
N LEU A 210 -9.94 18.31 7.84
CA LEU A 210 -9.79 19.07 6.59
C LEU A 210 -10.84 18.74 5.52
N LEU A 211 -11.35 17.50 5.51
CA LEU A 211 -12.34 16.98 4.56
C LEU A 211 -13.52 16.32 5.29
N PRO A 212 -14.29 17.07 6.11
CA PRO A 212 -15.32 16.50 6.98
C PRO A 212 -16.57 15.99 6.24
N THR A 213 -16.72 16.26 4.95
CA THR A 213 -17.93 15.96 4.18
C THR A 213 -17.66 15.16 2.92
N ARG A 214 -18.55 14.20 2.68
CA ARG A 214 -18.55 13.27 1.55
C ARG A 214 -17.21 12.59 1.35
N THR A 215 -16.62 12.13 2.46
CA THR A 215 -15.31 11.46 2.45
C THR A 215 -15.47 10.03 2.94
N PHE A 216 -14.98 9.09 2.14
CA PHE A 216 -14.86 7.69 2.51
C PHE A 216 -13.37 7.35 2.58
N ILE A 217 -12.93 6.85 3.72
CA ILE A 217 -11.54 6.41 3.92
C ILE A 217 -11.53 4.89 4.06
N ALA A 218 -10.75 4.21 3.21
CA ALA A 218 -10.49 2.79 3.34
C ALA A 218 -9.07 2.59 3.89
N VAL A 219 -8.97 2.04 5.09
CA VAL A 219 -7.70 1.72 5.74
C VAL A 219 -7.39 0.25 5.49
N VAL A 220 -6.25 -0.03 4.89
CA VAL A 220 -5.76 -1.39 4.70
C VAL A 220 -4.92 -1.77 5.92
N ARG A 221 -5.46 -2.66 6.75
CA ARG A 221 -4.83 -3.12 7.99
C ARG A 221 -3.70 -4.09 7.68
N SER A 222 -2.47 -3.64 7.87
CA SER A 222 -1.23 -4.42 7.71
C SER A 222 -0.74 -5.04 9.03
N SER A 223 -1.63 -5.36 9.97
CA SER A 223 -1.26 -5.76 11.34
C SER A 223 -0.48 -7.07 11.38
N GLY A 224 0.42 -7.20 12.35
CA GLY A 224 1.28 -8.37 12.49
C GLY A 224 2.39 -8.42 11.43
N ASN A 225 2.89 -9.62 11.16
CA ASN A 225 4.00 -9.82 10.22
C ASN A 225 3.58 -10.62 8.98
N GLY A 226 2.30 -10.88 8.72
CA GLY A 226 1.85 -11.85 7.71
C GLY A 226 2.52 -11.66 6.34
N ILE A 227 2.50 -10.43 5.81
CA ILE A 227 3.15 -10.08 4.54
C ILE A 227 4.66 -10.27 4.59
N TRP A 228 5.30 -9.87 5.69
CA TRP A 228 6.75 -9.97 5.85
C TRP A 228 7.20 -11.42 6.06
N VAL A 229 6.37 -12.23 6.72
CA VAL A 229 6.57 -13.67 6.91
C VAL A 229 6.46 -14.35 5.55
N ASP A 230 5.38 -14.13 4.81
CA ASP A 230 5.20 -14.70 3.46
C ASP A 230 6.35 -14.27 2.53
N ALA A 231 6.74 -12.99 2.54
CA ALA A 231 7.88 -12.50 1.77
C ALA A 231 9.20 -13.16 2.20
N SER A 232 9.41 -13.36 3.50
CA SER A 232 10.62 -14.02 4.01
C SER A 232 10.69 -15.50 3.65
N HIS A 233 9.55 -16.16 3.46
CA HIS A 233 9.47 -17.56 3.03
C HIS A 233 9.65 -17.73 1.51
N SER A 234 9.57 -16.65 0.75
CA SER A 234 9.61 -16.72 -0.71
C SER A 234 11.01 -17.02 -1.25
N HIS A 235 12.07 -16.49 -0.63
CA HIS A 235 13.46 -16.71 -1.07
C HIS A 235 14.48 -16.42 0.05
N LYS A 236 15.66 -17.07 0.00
CA LYS A 236 16.72 -16.89 1.00
C LYS A 236 17.22 -15.44 1.11
N ALA A 237 17.32 -14.72 -0.02
CA ALA A 237 17.65 -13.30 -0.04
C ALA A 237 16.62 -12.45 0.72
N CYS A 238 15.32 -12.70 0.50
CA CYS A 238 14.24 -12.03 1.23
C CYS A 238 14.28 -12.36 2.72
N ARG A 239 14.51 -13.63 3.09
CA ARG A 239 14.65 -14.06 4.48
C ARG A 239 15.74 -13.30 5.21
N GLU A 240 16.91 -13.17 4.59
CA GLU A 240 18.04 -12.46 5.17
C GLU A 240 17.74 -10.98 5.37
N MET A 241 17.15 -10.33 4.37
CA MET A 241 16.75 -8.92 4.46
C MET A 241 15.65 -8.67 5.51
N LEU A 242 14.65 -9.54 5.55
CA LEU A 242 13.49 -9.39 6.43
C LEU A 242 13.74 -9.83 7.87
N SER A 243 14.80 -10.61 8.12
CA SER A 243 15.19 -11.07 9.45
C SER A 243 15.36 -9.93 10.47
N ARG A 244 15.80 -8.75 9.99
CA ARG A 244 16.05 -7.55 10.81
C ARG A 244 14.76 -6.84 11.23
N TRP A 245 13.68 -7.01 10.46
CA TRP A 245 12.36 -6.46 10.78
C TRP A 245 11.64 -7.23 11.89
N LYS A 246 12.19 -8.38 12.31
CA LYS A 246 11.67 -9.17 13.43
C LYS A 246 11.62 -8.37 14.73
N SER A 247 12.58 -7.47 14.98
CA SER A 247 12.57 -6.56 16.13
C SER A 247 11.47 -5.51 16.04
N HIS A 248 11.12 -5.06 14.84
CA HIS A 248 10.09 -4.04 14.60
C HIS A 248 8.67 -4.59 14.74
N SER A 249 8.51 -5.92 14.69
CA SER A 249 7.20 -6.58 14.79
C SER A 249 6.44 -6.30 16.08
N GLN A 250 7.14 -6.04 17.19
CA GLN A 250 6.51 -5.70 18.46
C GLN A 250 5.74 -4.38 18.39
N TYR A 251 6.11 -3.50 17.44
CA TYR A 251 5.50 -2.18 17.19
C TYR A 251 4.41 -2.23 16.10
N ASN A 252 4.00 -3.42 15.66
CA ASN A 252 2.88 -3.61 14.72
C ASN A 252 1.90 -4.69 15.23
N SER A 253 1.62 -4.67 16.52
CA SER A 253 0.80 -5.69 17.17
C SER A 253 -0.68 -5.62 16.77
N ASN A 254 -1.34 -6.77 16.71
CA ASN A 254 -2.78 -6.86 16.44
C ASN A 254 -3.62 -6.08 17.46
N SER A 255 -3.23 -6.08 18.74
CA SER A 255 -3.97 -5.43 19.81
C SER A 255 -4.03 -3.90 19.67
N VAL A 256 -2.98 -3.26 19.14
CA VAL A 256 -2.99 -1.82 18.87
C VAL A 256 -3.90 -1.50 17.69
N TRP A 257 -3.83 -2.31 16.63
CA TRP A 257 -4.77 -2.19 15.50
C TRP A 257 -6.23 -2.40 15.91
N ASP A 258 -6.51 -3.35 16.80
CA ASP A 258 -7.86 -3.58 17.33
C ASP A 258 -8.38 -2.35 18.10
N GLN A 259 -7.51 -1.67 18.87
CA GLN A 259 -7.87 -0.43 19.55
C GLN A 259 -8.17 0.70 18.57
N VAL A 260 -7.32 0.87 17.53
CA VAL A 260 -7.54 1.86 16.47
C VAL A 260 -8.85 1.59 15.74
N GLU A 261 -9.14 0.32 15.41
CA GLU A 261 -10.41 -0.06 14.80
C GLU A 261 -11.60 0.30 15.68
N ILE A 262 -11.55 0.02 17.00
CA ILE A 262 -12.61 0.42 17.93
C ILE A 262 -12.80 1.94 17.97
N ILE A 263 -11.70 2.72 17.97
CA ILE A 263 -11.75 4.20 17.94
C ILE A 263 -12.38 4.65 16.63
N VAL A 264 -11.98 4.06 15.50
CA VAL A 264 -12.49 4.35 14.16
C VAL A 264 -14.00 4.11 14.09
N GLN A 265 -14.44 2.93 14.49
CA GLN A 265 -15.84 2.53 14.47
C GLN A 265 -16.73 3.45 15.31
N LYS A 266 -16.22 3.94 16.45
CA LYS A 266 -16.97 4.81 17.37
C LYS A 266 -17.05 6.26 16.91
N ASN A 267 -15.98 6.79 16.31
CA ASN A 267 -15.86 8.24 16.09
C ASN A 267 -16.03 8.66 14.62
N PHE A 268 -15.73 7.76 13.68
CA PHE A 268 -15.57 8.10 12.26
C PHE A 268 -16.44 7.27 11.31
N ARG A 269 -17.54 6.69 11.79
CA ARG A 269 -18.60 6.07 10.96
C ARG A 269 -19.86 6.93 10.98
N LYS A 270 -20.00 7.82 10.01
CA LYS A 270 -21.13 8.75 9.86
C LYS A 270 -21.56 8.82 8.40
N LEU A 271 -22.84 9.15 8.14
CA LEU A 271 -23.42 9.17 6.79
C LEU A 271 -22.61 9.95 5.74
N ASN A 272 -21.95 11.05 6.14
CA ASN A 272 -21.17 11.93 5.25
C ASN A 272 -19.66 11.84 5.47
N PHE A 273 -19.19 11.02 6.41
CA PHE A 273 -17.78 10.78 6.65
C PHE A 273 -17.64 9.40 7.28
N THR A 274 -17.08 8.46 6.54
CA THR A 274 -16.92 7.09 7.01
C THR A 274 -15.50 6.61 6.79
N VAL A 275 -15.00 5.88 7.79
CA VAL A 275 -13.72 5.19 7.73
C VAL A 275 -13.98 3.71 7.95
N GLU A 276 -13.48 2.89 7.03
CA GLU A 276 -13.54 1.43 7.10
C GLU A 276 -12.14 0.84 7.19
N VAL A 277 -11.94 -0.06 8.14
CA VAL A 277 -10.67 -0.80 8.31
C VAL A 277 -10.85 -2.18 7.71
N LEU A 278 -10.07 -2.47 6.67
CA LEU A 278 -10.15 -3.71 5.89
C LEU A 278 -8.89 -4.55 6.15
N PRO A 279 -9.02 -5.85 6.47
CA PRO A 279 -7.85 -6.70 6.72
C PRO A 279 -7.06 -6.93 5.44
N LEU A 280 -5.75 -6.70 5.48
CA LEU A 280 -4.83 -7.16 4.44
C LEU A 280 -4.31 -8.53 4.83
N LEU A 281 -4.70 -9.57 4.08
CA LEU A 281 -4.24 -10.96 4.28
C LEU A 281 -4.29 -11.38 5.76
N ARG A 282 -5.52 -11.66 6.24
CA ARG A 282 -5.81 -11.95 7.66
C ARG A 282 -4.95 -13.08 8.25
N GLU A 283 -4.44 -13.97 7.41
CA GLU A 283 -3.50 -15.06 7.72
C GLU A 283 -2.43 -15.12 6.63
N SER A 284 -1.18 -15.42 7.01
CA SER A 284 -0.09 -15.71 6.07
C SER A 284 -0.47 -16.91 5.19
N ALA A 285 -0.42 -16.72 3.88
CA ALA A 285 -0.85 -17.76 2.94
C ALA A 285 0.15 -18.93 2.88
N LEU A 286 1.39 -18.71 3.31
CA LEU A 286 2.52 -19.63 3.11
C LEU A 286 3.01 -20.32 4.40
N THR A 287 2.18 -20.42 5.44
CA THR A 287 2.54 -21.03 6.75
C THR A 287 3.04 -22.49 6.67
N ASN A 288 2.85 -23.18 5.55
CA ASN A 288 3.19 -24.59 5.35
C ASN A 288 4.03 -24.86 4.10
N LEU A 289 4.97 -23.98 3.73
CA LEU A 289 5.97 -24.35 2.72
C LEU A 289 7.17 -25.05 3.38
N PRO A 290 7.65 -26.19 2.84
CA PRO A 290 8.87 -26.81 3.33
C PRO A 290 10.03 -25.83 3.20
N GLU A 291 10.86 -25.73 4.25
CA GLU A 291 12.10 -24.95 4.21
C GLU A 291 12.95 -25.43 3.03
N GLN A 292 13.10 -24.58 2.01
CA GLN A 292 14.12 -24.73 0.96
C GLN A 292 15.34 -23.88 1.32
#